data_AF-X1TS82-F1
#
_entry.id   AF-X1TS82-F1
#
_cell.length_a   1.000
_cell.length_b   1.000
_cell.length_c   1.000
_cell.angle_alpha   90.00
_cell.angle_beta   90.00
_cell.angle_gamma   90.00
#
_symmetry.space_group_name_H-M   'P 1'
#
loop_
_entity.id
_entity.type
_entity.pdbx_description
1 polymer ?
#
loop_
_entity_poly.entity_id
_entity_poly.type
_entity_poly.pdbx_seq_one_letter_code
_entity_poly.pdbx_strand_id
1 'polypeptide(L)' 'NPVDIGSGYYLLPPIRPPPSGRRQPTNLIELPDGDYRKHTNTVRRLIDRAKNVASFRSDYESYS' A
#
# COMPACT_ATOMS: atom_id res chain seq x y z
N ASN A 1 -24.30 24.32 1.66
CA ASN A 1 -23.15 24.98 2.32
C ASN A 1 -23.04 24.47 3.74
N PRO A 2 -21.84 24.12 4.24
CA PRO A 2 -21.63 23.68 5.62
C PRO A 2 -22.06 24.79 6.59
N VAL A 3 -22.68 24.44 7.71
CA VAL A 3 -23.06 25.40 8.76
C VAL A 3 -21.96 25.42 9.81
N ASP A 4 -21.40 26.59 10.11
CA ASP A 4 -20.42 26.72 11.19
C ASP A 4 -21.08 26.47 12.55
N ILE A 5 -20.47 25.64 13.38
CA ILE A 5 -20.94 25.32 14.74
C ILE A 5 -19.94 25.76 15.82
N GLY A 6 -18.90 26.52 15.45
CA GLY A 6 -17.88 27.04 16.35
C GLY A 6 -16.62 26.18 16.46
N SER A 7 -15.56 26.74 17.02
CA SER A 7 -14.25 26.08 17.23
C SER A 7 -13.63 25.45 15.98
N GLY A 8 -13.93 25.98 14.79
CA GLY A 8 -13.45 25.46 13.51
C GLY A 8 -14.17 24.20 13.01
N TYR A 9 -15.28 23.82 13.63
CA TYR A 9 -16.11 22.70 13.20
C TYR A 9 -17.29 23.18 12.35
N TYR A 10 -17.58 22.42 11.29
CA TYR A 10 -18.70 22.68 10.39
C TYR A 10 -19.63 21.47 10.33
N LEU A 11 -20.93 21.72 10.48
CA LEU A 11 -21.98 20.75 10.25
C LEU A 11 -22.15 20.53 8.75
N LEU A 12 -21.84 19.32 8.32
CA LEU A 12 -22.01 18.90 6.93
C LEU A 12 -23.49 18.62 6.62
N PRO A 13 -23.92 18.84 5.36
CA PRO A 13 -25.28 18.49 4.95
C PRO A 13 -25.51 16.97 5.10
N PRO A 14 -26.75 16.53 5.42
CA PRO A 14 -27.08 15.12 5.63
C PRO A 14 -26.81 14.23 4.41
N ILE A 15 -26.94 14.80 3.21
CA ILE A 15 -26.70 14.11 1.95
C ILE A 15 -25.46 14.72 1.30
N ARG A 16 -24.46 13.87 1.06
CA ARG A 16 -23.29 14.21 0.25
C ARG A 16 -23.52 13.66 -1.15
N PRO A 17 -23.53 14.50 -2.21
CA PRO A 17 -23.64 13.98 -3.56
C PRO A 17 -22.47 13.03 -3.84
N PRO A 18 -22.66 12.00 -4.68
CA PRO A 18 -21.55 11.17 -5.09
C PRO A 18 -20.47 12.04 -5.74
N PRO A 19 -19.19 11.65 -5.67
CA PRO A 19 -18.12 12.35 -6.37
C PRO A 19 -18.51 12.55 -7.84
N SER A 20 -18.33 13.77 -8.36
CA SER A 20 -18.77 14.18 -9.70
C SER A 20 -18.12 13.39 -10.85
N GLY A 21 -17.09 12.59 -10.56
CA GLY A 21 -16.42 11.76 -11.54
C GLY A 21 -15.87 10.48 -10.95
N ARG A 22 -15.63 9.50 -11.83
CA ARG A 22 -14.92 8.27 -11.49
C ARG A 22 -13.50 8.65 -11.09
N ARG A 23 -13.09 8.30 -9.86
CA ARG A 23 -11.69 8.41 -9.44
C ARG A 23 -10.86 7.43 -10.26
N GLN A 24 -10.31 7.90 -11.37
CA GLN A 24 -9.32 7.18 -12.14
C GLN A 24 -7.94 7.65 -11.70
N PRO A 25 -7.18 6.83 -10.95
CA PRO A 25 -5.78 7.15 -10.71
C PRO A 25 -5.04 7.16 -12.05
N THR A 26 -4.57 8.35 -12.45
CA THR A 26 -3.84 8.57 -13.72
C THR A 26 -2.39 8.08 -13.65
N ASN A 27 -1.89 7.82 -12.44
CA ASN A 27 -0.50 7.47 -12.17
C ASN A 27 -0.33 5.97 -11.90
N LEU A 28 -1.30 5.13 -12.31
CA LEU A 28 -1.11 3.68 -12.25
C LEU A 28 -0.19 3.27 -13.39
N ILE A 29 1.01 2.81 -13.03
CA ILE A 29 1.88 2.08 -13.95
C ILE A 29 1.65 0.59 -13.77
N GLU A 30 1.64 -0.15 -14.88
CA GLU A 30 1.70 -1.60 -14.80
C GLU A 30 3.06 -2.01 -14.23
N LEU A 31 3.03 -2.93 -13.26
CA LEU A 31 4.27 -3.43 -12.68
C LEU A 31 4.92 -4.45 -13.63
N PRO A 32 6.25 -4.57 -13.65
CA PRO A 32 6.93 -5.69 -14.33
C PRO A 32 6.47 -7.04 -13.78
N ASP A 33 6.50 -8.09 -14.60
CA ASP A 33 6.01 -9.43 -14.22
C ASP A 33 6.75 -10.07 -13.05
N GLY A 34 8.02 -9.73 -12.86
CA GLY A 34 8.82 -10.16 -11.72
C GLY A 34 8.77 -9.24 -10.50
N ASP A 35 7.94 -8.19 -10.51
CA ASP A 35 7.90 -7.24 -9.40
C ASP A 35 7.37 -7.92 -8.14
N TYR A 36 8.18 -7.90 -7.08
CA TYR A 36 7.88 -8.46 -5.77
C TYR A 36 6.54 -7.94 -5.19
N ARG A 37 6.08 -6.76 -5.61
CA ARG A 37 4.79 -6.19 -5.21
C ARG A 37 3.57 -6.85 -5.87
N LYS A 38 3.73 -7.58 -6.99
CA LYS A 38 2.64 -8.35 -7.60
C LYS A 38 2.23 -9.56 -6.76
N HIS A 39 3.07 -9.99 -5.82
CA HIS A 39 2.81 -11.17 -5.00
C HIS A 39 1.82 -10.90 -3.86
N THR A 40 1.03 -11.91 -3.50
CA THR A 40 0.19 -11.87 -2.30
C THR A 40 1.04 -11.75 -1.03
N ASN A 41 0.46 -11.22 0.05
CA ASN A 41 1.18 -11.03 1.32
C ASN A 41 1.83 -12.31 1.86
N THR A 42 1.19 -13.46 1.65
CA THR A 42 1.72 -14.77 2.05
C THR A 42 2.98 -15.12 1.26
N VAL A 43 2.95 -14.94 -0.07
CA VAL A 43 4.10 -15.22 -0.94
C VAL A 43 5.25 -14.27 -0.62
N ARG A 44 4.96 -12.99 -0.35
CA ARG A 44 5.96 -12.01 0.09
C ARG A 44 6.69 -12.44 1.37
N ARG A 45 5.94 -12.84 2.40
CA ARG A 45 6.52 -13.37 3.65
C ARG A 45 7.41 -14.59 3.43
N LEU A 46 7.02 -15.49 2.52
CA LEU A 46 7.82 -16.67 2.20
C LEU A 46 9.13 -16.30 1.49
N ILE A 47 9.08 -15.38 0.54
CA ILE A 47 10.26 -14.86 -0.15
C ILE A 47 11.21 -14.20 0.85
N ASP A 48 10.71 -13.34 1.74
CA ASP A 48 11.54 -12.67 2.74
C ASP A 48 12.18 -13.68 3.71
N ARG A 49 11.43 -14.69 4.14
CA ARG A 49 11.96 -15.76 4.97
C ARG A 49 13.06 -16.54 4.26
N ALA A 50 12.86 -16.89 2.98
CA ALA A 50 13.86 -17.59 2.19
C ALA A 50 15.14 -16.76 2.02
N LYS A 51 15.00 -15.45 1.76
CA LYS A 51 16.14 -14.52 1.70
C LYS A 51 16.92 -14.47 3.01
N ASN A 52 16.24 -14.39 4.15
CA ASN A 52 16.88 -14.39 5.47
C ASN A 52 17.63 -15.69 5.78
N VAL A 53 17.09 -16.84 5.37
CA VAL A 53 17.78 -18.13 5.54
C VAL A 53 19.01 -18.21 4.65
N ALA A 54 18.90 -17.76 3.39
CA ALA A 54 20.02 -17.75 2.45
C ALA A 54 21.14 -16.80 2.92
N SER A 55 20.80 -15.60 3.40
CA SER A 55 21.78 -14.66 3.93
C SER A 55 22.52 -15.23 5.14
N PHE A 56 21.78 -15.80 6.11
CA PHE A 56 22.39 -16.43 7.29
C PHE A 56 23.40 -17.54 6.91
N ARG A 57 23.08 -18.36 5.90
CA ARG A 57 23.99 -19.42 5.43
C ARG A 57 25.20 -18.85 4.70
N SER A 58 25.00 -17.86 3.83
CA SER A 58 26.08 -17.18 3.12
C SER A 58 27.05 -16.51 4.09
N ASP A 59 26.52 -15.86 5.14
CA ASP A 59 27.34 -15.23 6.18
C ASP A 59 28.18 -16.30 6.89
N TYR A 60 27.58 -17.43 7.28
CA TYR A 60 28.30 -18.55 7.91
C TYR A 60 29.39 -19.13 7.02
N GLU A 61 29.11 -19.38 5.74
CA GLU A 61 30.11 -19.88 4.78
C GLU A 61 31.26 -18.89 4.54
N SER A 62 30.99 -17.58 4.62
CA SER A 62 32.03 -16.55 4.47
C SER A 62 32.99 -16.45 5.68
N TYR A 63 32.63 -17.00 6.83
CA TYR A 63 33.45 -17.01 8.05
C TYR A 63 34.15 -18.37 8.30
N SER A 64 33.95 -19.35 7.41
CA SER A 64 34.61 -20.66 7.46
C SER A 64 35.84 -20.74 6.55
#